data_AF-A0AA43LUV1-F1
#
_entry.id   AF-A0AA43LUV1-F1
#
_cell.length_a   1.000
_cell.length_b   1.000
_cell.length_c   1.000
_cell.angle_alpha   90.00
_cell.angle_beta   90.00
_cell.angle_gamma   90.00
#
_symmetry.space_group_name_H-M   'P 1'
#
loop_
_entity.id
_entity.type
_entity.pdbx_description
1 polymer ?
#
loop_
_entity_poly.entity_id
_entity_poly.type
_entity_poly.pdbx_seq_one_letter_code
_entity_poly.pdbx_strand_id
1 'polypeptide(L)'
;MGEIAAASSYSPALANVAWKASDPMDGYFPEIYDLIVKYKAPILLHIDPPNGEPLAKLEQALSEHPDTTFIFAHINAYNTPEEIDRLIGKYLNLYADFFAFSLFITLRGDCSRKYSYQ
;
A
#
# COMPACT_ATOMS: atom_id res chain seq x y z
N MET A 1 1.44 -12.58 -6.24
CA MET A 1 2.19 -13.11 -5.08
C MET A 1 1.46 -12.69 -3.82
N GLY A 2 1.78 -13.30 -2.67
CA GLY A 2 1.21 -12.89 -1.37
C GLY A 2 1.79 -11.56 -0.88
N GLU A 3 1.65 -11.32 0.43
CA GLU A 3 2.22 -10.17 1.13
C GLU A 3 3.73 -10.29 1.30
N ILE A 4 4.46 -9.21 1.01
CA ILE A 4 5.88 -9.08 1.33
C ILE A 4 6.12 -7.92 2.29
N ALA A 5 7.03 -8.13 3.25
CA ALA A 5 7.39 -7.15 4.25
C ALA A 5 8.43 -6.17 3.69
N ALA A 6 7.95 -5.13 3.00
CA ALA A 6 8.77 -4.17 2.28
C ALA A 6 9.46 -3.15 3.19
N ALA A 7 8.78 -2.71 4.24
CA ALA A 7 9.40 -2.00 5.34
C ALA A 7 8.47 -2.11 6.54
N SER A 8 8.87 -2.72 7.64
CA SER A 8 7.96 -2.88 8.78
C SER A 8 8.72 -2.81 10.10
N SER A 9 8.73 -1.62 10.69
CA SER A 9 9.35 -1.36 12.00
C SER A 9 8.33 -1.28 13.13
N TYR A 10 7.05 -1.05 12.83
CA TYR A 10 6.00 -0.89 13.85
C TYR A 10 5.19 -2.18 14.10
N SER A 11 5.14 -3.10 13.13
CA SER A 11 4.51 -4.41 13.34
C SER A 11 5.37 -5.30 14.24
N PRO A 12 4.87 -5.75 15.42
CA PRO A 12 5.63 -6.63 16.30
C PRO A 12 6.01 -7.97 15.65
N ALA A 13 5.20 -8.44 14.70
CA ALA A 13 5.42 -9.69 13.98
C ALA A 13 6.56 -9.61 12.95
N LEU A 14 6.80 -8.42 12.39
CA LEU A 14 7.78 -8.21 11.32
C LEU A 14 9.00 -7.39 11.75
N ALA A 15 8.91 -6.64 12.86
CA ALA A 15 9.96 -5.72 13.30
C ALA A 15 11.35 -6.38 13.43
N ASN A 16 11.41 -7.65 13.86
CA ASN A 16 12.66 -8.34 14.21
C ASN A 16 13.00 -9.53 13.30
N VAL A 17 12.34 -9.71 12.16
CA VAL A 17 12.62 -10.84 11.26
C VAL A 17 13.74 -10.50 10.28
N ALA A 18 14.67 -11.44 10.08
CA ALA A 18 15.87 -11.22 9.27
C ALA A 18 15.62 -11.14 7.76
N TRP A 19 14.47 -11.63 7.29
CA TRP A 19 14.10 -11.67 5.87
C TRP A 19 13.27 -10.46 5.41
N LYS A 20 12.97 -9.52 6.33
CA LYS A 20 12.26 -8.28 6.01
C LYS A 20 13.21 -7.30 5.30
N ALA A 21 12.71 -6.64 4.27
CA ALA A 21 13.42 -5.58 3.55
C ALA A 21 13.51 -4.26 4.37
N SER A 22 14.49 -3.43 4.04
CA SER A 22 14.55 -2.06 4.57
C SER A 22 13.51 -1.14 3.94
N ASP A 23 13.27 -1.31 2.64
CA ASP A 23 12.38 -0.48 1.85
C ASP A 23 11.85 -1.22 0.59
N PRO A 24 10.81 -0.67 -0.09
CA PRO A 24 10.25 -1.26 -1.31
C PRO A 24 11.18 -1.44 -2.51
N MET A 25 12.42 -0.96 -2.48
CA MET A 25 13.41 -1.19 -3.54
C MET A 25 14.61 -2.02 -3.06
N ASP A 26 14.54 -2.61 -1.86
CA ASP A 26 15.64 -3.36 -1.26
C ASP A 26 15.85 -4.73 -1.91
N GLY A 27 17.11 -5.17 -1.92
CA GLY A 27 17.53 -6.47 -2.42
C GLY A 27 17.02 -6.78 -3.83
N TYR A 28 16.25 -7.86 -3.96
CA TYR A 28 15.75 -8.39 -5.24
C TYR A 28 14.30 -7.98 -5.56
N PHE A 29 13.78 -6.96 -4.88
CA PHE A 29 12.40 -6.54 -5.04
C PHE A 29 12.09 -6.02 -6.45
N PRO A 30 12.95 -5.19 -7.09
CA PRO A 30 12.76 -4.79 -8.49
C PRO A 30 12.61 -5.98 -9.44
N GLU A 31 13.44 -7.01 -9.30
CA GLU A 31 13.38 -8.22 -10.12
C GLU A 31 12.13 -9.06 -9.83
N ILE A 32 11.64 -9.05 -8.58
CA ILE A 32 10.36 -9.64 -8.22
C ILE A 32 9.22 -8.90 -8.94
N TYR A 33 9.25 -7.57 -9.02
CA TYR A 33 8.24 -6.80 -9.74
C TYR A 33 8.18 -7.19 -11.21
N ASP A 34 9.33 -7.28 -11.88
CA ASP A 34 9.42 -7.73 -13.27
C ASP A 34 8.87 -9.16 -13.47
N LEU A 35 9.16 -10.06 -12.51
CA LEU A 35 8.62 -11.41 -12.52
C LEU A 35 7.10 -11.41 -12.37
N ILE A 36 6.56 -10.59 -11.47
CA ILE A 36 5.13 -10.50 -11.20
C ILE A 36 4.35 -9.98 -12.41
N VAL A 37 4.91 -9.02 -13.15
CA VAL A 37 4.37 -8.56 -14.44
C VAL A 37 4.24 -9.72 -15.42
N LYS A 38 5.30 -10.52 -15.57
CA LYS A 38 5.31 -11.68 -16.48
C LYS A 38 4.19 -12.68 -16.16
N TYR A 39 3.88 -12.88 -14.89
CA TYR A 39 2.82 -13.78 -14.44
C TYR A 39 1.46 -13.11 -14.24
N LYS A 40 1.34 -11.81 -14.54
CA LYS A 40 0.10 -11.01 -14.40
C LYS A 40 -0.52 -11.14 -13.00
N ALA A 41 0.31 -11.19 -11.98
CA ALA A 41 -0.13 -11.23 -10.59
C ALA A 41 -0.03 -9.83 -9.97
N PRO A 42 -0.81 -9.52 -8.92
CA PRO A 42 -0.53 -8.37 -8.08
C PRO A 42 0.53 -8.71 -7.01
N ILE A 43 1.13 -7.68 -6.43
CA ILE A 43 1.97 -7.78 -5.25
C ILE A 43 1.40 -6.94 -4.11
N LEU A 44 1.41 -7.49 -2.89
CA LEU A 44 0.99 -6.76 -1.70
C LEU A 44 2.23 -6.37 -0.89
N LEU A 45 2.40 -5.07 -0.65
CA LEU A 45 3.52 -4.50 0.10
C LEU A 45 3.05 -4.08 1.50
N HIS A 46 3.67 -4.66 2.52
CA HIS A 46 3.53 -4.20 3.90
C HIS A 46 4.56 -3.12 4.20
N ILE A 47 4.08 -1.90 4.44
CA ILE A 47 4.90 -0.74 4.79
C ILE A 47 4.36 -0.09 6.07
N ASP A 48 5.13 -0.10 7.15
CA ASP A 48 4.77 0.49 8.45
C ASP A 48 6.02 0.95 9.26
N PRO A 49 6.23 2.26 9.47
CA PRO A 49 5.33 3.37 9.16
C PRO A 49 5.31 3.76 7.68
N PRO A 50 4.18 4.30 7.19
CA PRO A 50 4.02 4.74 5.80
C PRO A 50 4.56 6.15 5.58
N ASN A 51 5.78 6.46 6.02
CA ASN A 51 6.36 7.79 5.91
C ASN A 51 7.87 7.75 5.65
N GLY A 52 8.47 8.91 5.39
CA GLY A 52 9.91 9.03 5.22
C GLY A 52 10.46 8.22 4.04
N GLU A 53 11.57 7.52 4.26
CA GLU A 53 12.25 6.75 3.22
C GLU A 53 11.37 5.60 2.66
N PRO A 54 10.71 4.74 3.48
CA PRO A 54 9.84 3.71 2.94
C PRO A 54 8.78 4.21 1.96
N LEU A 55 8.17 5.37 2.24
CA LEU A 55 7.19 5.98 1.34
C LEU A 55 7.84 6.54 0.07
N ALA A 56 8.99 7.21 0.18
CA ALA A 56 9.73 7.70 -0.98
C ALA A 56 10.16 6.56 -1.91
N LYS A 57 10.55 5.41 -1.33
CA LYS A 57 10.92 4.19 -2.05
C LYS A 57 9.72 3.46 -2.65
N LEU A 58 8.56 3.51 -1.99
CA LEU A 58 7.30 3.08 -2.62
C LEU A 58 7.00 3.92 -3.87
N GLU A 59 7.08 5.25 -3.76
CA GLU A 59 6.86 6.15 -4.91
C GLU A 59 7.87 5.90 -6.04
N GLN A 60 9.12 5.59 -5.71
CA GLN A 60 10.13 5.15 -6.67
C GLN A 60 9.69 3.85 -7.38
N ALA A 61 9.32 2.81 -6.61
CA ALA A 61 8.87 1.53 -7.16
C ALA A 61 7.65 1.68 -8.08
N LEU A 62 6.68 2.50 -7.69
CA LEU A 62 5.48 2.79 -8.48
C LEU A 62 5.79 3.49 -9.80
N SER A 63 6.81 4.37 -9.79
CA SER A 63 7.24 5.12 -10.97
C SER A 63 8.08 4.28 -11.93
N GLU A 64 9.01 3.47 -11.40
CA GLU A 64 9.95 2.67 -12.19
C GLU A 64 9.33 1.37 -12.71
N HIS A 65 8.30 0.84 -12.04
CA HIS A 65 7.60 -0.38 -12.44
C HIS A 65 6.10 -0.13 -12.71
N PRO A 66 5.75 0.70 -13.72
CA PRO A 66 4.36 1.09 -13.99
C PRO A 66 3.45 -0.08 -14.38
N ASP A 67 4.00 -1.16 -14.91
CA ASP A 67 3.25 -2.36 -15.31
C ASP A 67 2.96 -3.32 -14.13
N THR A 68 3.57 -3.08 -12.97
CA THR A 68 3.36 -3.91 -11.77
C THR A 68 2.16 -3.39 -11.00
N THR A 69 1.18 -4.26 -10.71
CA THR A 69 0.08 -3.93 -9.81
C THR A 69 0.51 -4.06 -8.36
N PHE A 70 0.64 -2.94 -7.66
CA PHE A 70 0.95 -2.87 -6.24
C PHE A 70 -0.32 -2.74 -5.40
N ILE A 71 -0.37 -3.43 -4.27
CA ILE A 71 -1.38 -3.30 -3.23
C ILE A 71 -0.67 -2.86 -1.97
N PHE A 72 -0.97 -1.67 -1.46
CA PHE A 72 -0.41 -1.19 -0.20
C PHE A 72 -1.25 -1.75 0.95
N ALA A 73 -0.67 -2.68 1.72
CA ALA A 73 -1.27 -3.16 2.95
C ALA A 73 -1.33 -2.06 4.01
N HIS A 74 -2.49 -1.97 4.65
CA HIS A 74 -2.70 -1.09 5.78
C HIS A 74 -2.46 0.38 5.45
N ILE A 75 -2.73 0.78 4.21
CA ILE A 75 -2.53 2.16 3.78
C ILE A 75 -3.31 3.17 4.65
N ASN A 76 -4.39 2.74 5.29
CA ASN A 76 -5.18 3.54 6.23
C ASN A 76 -4.62 3.59 7.66
N ALA A 77 -3.70 2.69 8.01
CA ALA A 77 -2.99 2.76 9.27
C ALA A 77 -1.90 3.83 9.14
N TYR A 78 -1.97 4.87 9.99
CA TYR A 78 -0.96 5.92 10.09
C TYR A 78 -0.80 6.87 8.88
N ASN A 79 -1.67 6.82 7.87
CA ASN A 79 -1.83 7.87 6.84
C ASN A 79 -3.10 8.69 7.04
N THR A 80 -3.13 9.90 6.45
CA THR A 80 -4.34 10.70 6.34
C THR A 80 -5.10 10.39 5.04
N PRO A 81 -6.42 10.60 4.97
CA PRO A 81 -7.20 10.44 3.75
C PRO A 81 -6.64 11.23 2.55
N GLU A 82 -6.15 12.45 2.79
CA GLU A 82 -5.58 13.31 1.74
C GLU A 82 -4.32 12.71 1.13
N GLU A 83 -3.51 12.04 1.95
CA GLU A 83 -2.29 11.37 1.48
C GLU A 83 -2.63 10.11 0.67
N ILE A 84 -3.65 9.37 1.09
CA ILE A 84 -4.18 8.23 0.34
C ILE A 84 -4.70 8.69 -1.03
N ASP A 85 -5.50 9.76 -1.06
CA ASP A 85 -6.03 10.33 -2.30
C ASP A 85 -4.90 10.83 -3.21
N ARG A 86 -3.85 11.44 -2.65
CA ARG A 86 -2.66 11.86 -3.40
C ARG A 86 -1.96 10.67 -4.06
N LEU A 87 -1.73 9.59 -3.33
CA LEU A 87 -1.00 8.42 -3.81
C LEU A 87 -1.80 7.67 -4.88
N ILE A 88 -3.05 7.33 -4.61
CA ILE A 88 -3.91 6.58 -5.54
C ILE A 88 -4.27 7.43 -6.76
N GLY A 89 -4.43 8.75 -6.60
CA GLY A 89 -4.66 9.66 -7.72
C GLY A 89 -3.45 9.85 -8.63
N LYS A 90 -2.23 9.72 -8.08
CA LYS A 90 -0.97 9.88 -8.83
C LYS A 90 -0.53 8.59 -9.54
N TYR A 91 -0.73 7.43 -8.92
CA TYR A 91 -0.22 6.15 -9.41
C TYR A 91 -1.35 5.18 -9.74
N LEU A 92 -1.65 4.99 -11.02
CA LEU A 92 -2.73 4.10 -11.49
C LEU A 92 -2.46 2.61 -11.20
N ASN A 93 -1.22 2.27 -10.93
CA ASN A 93 -0.76 0.92 -10.59
C ASN A 93 -0.75 0.66 -9.08
N LEU A 94 -1.25 1.59 -8.26
CA LEU A 94 -1.38 1.46 -6.81
C LEU A 94 -2.84 1.19 -6.39
N TYR A 95 -3.03 0.13 -5.62
CA TYR A 95 -4.28 -0.23 -4.96
C TYR A 95 -4.10 -0.21 -3.45
N ALA A 96 -5.20 -0.04 -2.73
CA ALA A 96 -5.23 0.06 -1.28
C ALA A 96 -5.91 -1.17 -0.66
N ASP A 97 -5.27 -1.77 0.33
CA ASP A 97 -5.92 -2.70 1.26
C ASP A 97 -6.25 -1.99 2.58
N PHE A 98 -7.56 -1.89 2.87
CA PHE A 98 -8.11 -1.16 4.01
C PHE A 98 -8.39 -2.05 5.24
N PHE A 99 -8.19 -3.37 5.17
CA PHE A 99 -8.63 -4.31 6.22
C PHE A 99 -7.75 -4.34 7.50
N ALA A 100 -6.80 -3.42 7.65
CA ALA A 100 -5.84 -3.36 8.75
C ALA A 100 -6.41 -3.09 10.14
N PHE A 101 -7.52 -2.37 10.21
CA PHE A 101 -8.17 -2.03 11.47
C PHE A 101 -9.66 -1.91 11.18
N SER A 102 -10.49 -2.53 12.01
CA SER A 102 -11.93 -2.32 12.00
C SER A 102 -12.21 -0.83 12.19
N LEU A 103 -12.57 -0.15 11.10
CA LEU A 103 -13.05 1.22 11.17
C LEU A 103 -14.41 1.19 11.89
N PHE A 104 -14.42 1.49 13.20
CA PHE A 104 -15.64 1.94 13.86
C PHE A 104 -15.99 3.31 13.31
N ILE A 105 -16.63 3.35 12.14
CA ILE A 105 -17.39 4.53 11.74
C ILE A 105 -18.63 4.55 12.65
N THR A 106 -18.60 5.34 13.72
CA THR A 106 -19.86 5.85 14.26
C THR A 106 -20.36 6.86 13.23
N LEU A 107 -21.26 6.42 12.35
CA LEU A 107 -22.01 7.32 11.47
C LEU A 107 -22.95 8.16 12.35
N ARG A 108 -22.43 9.24 12.93
CA ARG A 108 -23.27 10.41 13.25
C ARG A 108 -23.24 11.33 12.04
N GLY A 109 -24.14 11.05 11.10
CA GLY A 109 -24.30 11.84 9.89
C GLY A 109 -25.56 11.41 9.17
N ASP A 110 -26.56 12.28 9.24
CA ASP A 110 -27.94 12.15 8.78
C ASP A 110 -28.10 11.45 7.41
N CYS A 111 -28.92 10.40 7.40
CA CYS A 111 -29.22 9.58 6.25
C CYS A 111 -30.34 10.26 5.43
N SER A 112 -30.04 11.34 4.72
CA SER A 112 -30.97 11.92 3.75
C SER A 112 -30.27 12.73 2.65
N ARG A 113 -29.65 12.04 1.68
CA ARG A 113 -29.55 12.59 0.32
C ARG A 113 -29.93 11.51 -0.68
N LYS A 114 -31.16 11.62 -1.17
CA LYS A 114 -31.66 10.90 -2.34
C LYS A 114 -30.84 11.35 -3.55
N TYR A 115 -30.14 10.42 -4.19
CA TYR A 115 -29.70 10.60 -5.58
C TYR A 115 -30.83 10.11 -6.47
N SER A 116 -31.50 11.04 -7.16
CA SER A 116 -32.35 10.75 -8.31
C SER A 116 -31.56 11.07 -9.58
N TYR A 117 -31.26 10.05 -10.38
CA TYR A 117 -31.00 10.20 -11.80
C TYR A 117 -32.33 10.01 -12.53
N GLN A 118 -32.60 10.97 -13.43
CA GLN A 118 -33.82 11.20 -14.24
C GLN A 118 -34.96 11.94 -13.53
#